data_AF-A0A091BZA7-F1
#
_entry.id   AF-A0A091BZA7-F1
#
_cell.length_a   1.000
_cell.length_b   1.000
_cell.length_c   1.000
_cell.angle_alpha   90.00
_cell.angle_beta   90.00
_cell.angle_gamma   90.00
#
_symmetry.space_group_name_H-M   'P 1'
#
loop_
_entity.id
_entity.type
_entity.pdbx_description
1 polymer ?
#
loop_
_entity_poly.entity_id
_entity_poly.type
_entity_poly.pdbx_seq_one_letter_code
_entity_poly.pdbx_strand_id
1 'polypeptide(L)'
;MKPQIEIAQANMKKATTQEEQMQAQKEMQEVYRANNLSMLGGIGCLPLLIQMPIFSALFFTARFTPGIESATFFGMNLGQRSIALVIVAGLAYVAQSFISMIGVPADQKKQMRSMMIISPMMIVFVSISSPAGVTLYWVVGGLIGCIQTFITNVLMKPRIKKQIAKEMEENPPKTVVTERKDVTPETETKQKKTAQPTDKNRNRNAGKQQQHKN
;
A
#
# COMPACT_ATOMS: atom_id res chain seq x y z
N MET A 1 -7.80 -6.10 -15.31
CA MET A 1 -7.21 -5.03 -14.49
C MET A 1 -5.74 -4.82 -14.76
N LYS A 2 -4.88 -5.87 -14.67
CA LYS A 2 -3.45 -5.77 -15.06
C LYS A 2 -3.18 -4.93 -16.33
N PRO A 3 -3.87 -5.16 -17.47
CA PRO A 3 -3.63 -4.36 -18.67
C PRO A 3 -3.96 -2.87 -18.49
N GLN A 4 -5.01 -2.51 -17.75
CA GLN A 4 -5.35 -1.10 -17.51
C GLN A 4 -4.44 -0.40 -16.50
N ILE A 5 -3.97 -1.15 -15.51
CA ILE A 5 -2.96 -0.66 -14.57
C ILE A 5 -1.65 -0.43 -15.33
N GLU A 6 -1.28 -1.33 -16.25
CA GLU A 6 -0.10 -1.18 -17.10
C GLU A 6 -0.22 0.02 -18.05
N ILE A 7 -1.38 0.24 -18.67
CA ILE A 7 -1.63 1.43 -19.51
C ILE A 7 -1.54 2.70 -18.66
N ALA A 8 -2.19 2.75 -17.49
CA ALA A 8 -2.10 3.90 -16.59
C ALA A 8 -0.65 4.15 -16.13
N GLN A 9 0.12 3.09 -15.81
CA GLN A 9 1.55 3.22 -15.50
C GLN A 9 2.38 3.68 -16.70
N ALA A 10 2.06 3.25 -17.91
CA ALA A 10 2.73 3.70 -19.12
C ALA A 10 2.47 5.19 -19.37
N ASN A 11 1.22 5.64 -19.20
CA ASN A 11 0.85 7.06 -19.26
C ASN A 11 1.62 7.87 -18.20
N MET A 12 1.76 7.36 -16.96
CA MET A 12 2.57 8.00 -15.92
C MET A 12 4.05 8.12 -16.30
N LYS A 13 4.63 7.13 -16.97
CA LYS A 13 6.02 7.15 -17.42
C LYS A 13 6.26 8.07 -18.62
N LYS A 14 5.24 8.24 -19.47
CA LYS A 14 5.27 9.14 -20.63
C LYS A 14 4.96 10.60 -20.25
N ALA A 15 4.32 10.84 -19.10
CA ALA A 15 3.99 12.17 -18.62
C ALA A 15 5.25 13.00 -18.33
N THR A 16 5.38 14.12 -19.03
CA THR A 16 6.54 15.02 -18.92
C THR A 16 6.22 16.26 -18.09
N THR A 17 4.95 16.66 -18.04
CA THR A 17 4.50 17.82 -17.25
C THR A 17 3.90 17.42 -15.91
N GLN A 18 3.93 18.32 -14.94
CA GLN A 18 3.32 18.10 -13.62
C GLN A 18 1.80 17.85 -13.71
N GLU A 19 1.15 18.50 -14.68
CA GLU A 19 -0.28 18.35 -14.94
C GLU A 19 -0.59 16.96 -15.53
N GLU A 20 0.21 16.49 -16.49
CA GLU A 20 0.09 15.13 -17.03
C GLU A 20 0.36 14.06 -15.97
N GLN A 21 1.34 14.28 -15.09
CA GLN A 21 1.62 13.37 -13.98
C GLN A 21 0.45 13.29 -12.99
N MET A 22 -0.17 14.42 -12.67
CA MET A 22 -1.35 14.47 -11.81
C MET A 22 -2.53 13.76 -12.46
N GLN A 23 -2.74 13.98 -13.76
CA GLN A 23 -3.80 13.32 -14.51
C GLN A 23 -3.58 11.80 -14.59
N ALA A 24 -2.35 11.35 -14.82
CA ALA A 24 -2.04 9.92 -14.85
C ALA A 24 -2.20 9.25 -13.47
N GLN A 25 -1.93 9.96 -12.36
CA GLN A 25 -2.26 9.48 -11.00
C GLN A 25 -3.78 9.38 -10.78
N LYS A 26 -4.56 10.32 -11.33
CA LYS A 26 -6.03 10.30 -11.26
C LYS A 26 -6.62 9.14 -12.07
N GLU A 27 -6.11 8.89 -13.27
CA GLU A 27 -6.48 7.74 -14.11
C GLU A 27 -6.23 6.42 -13.36
N MET A 28 -5.08 6.30 -12.71
CA MET A 28 -4.78 5.15 -11.84
C MET A 28 -5.82 4.98 -10.74
N GLN A 29 -6.18 6.05 -10.03
CA GLN A 29 -7.20 6.01 -8.98
C GLN A 29 -8.58 5.61 -9.52
N GLU A 30 -8.93 6.08 -10.71
CA GLU A 30 -10.19 5.81 -11.38
C GLU A 30 -10.32 4.33 -11.79
N VAL A 31 -9.24 3.71 -12.30
CA VAL A 31 -9.21 2.26 -12.58
C VAL A 31 -9.56 1.46 -11.33
N TYR A 32 -8.96 1.78 -10.19
CA TYR A 32 -9.26 1.05 -8.96
C TYR A 32 -10.69 1.32 -8.47
N ARG A 33 -11.16 2.58 -8.47
CA ARG A 33 -12.53 2.95 -8.06
C ARG A 33 -13.60 2.27 -8.92
N ALA A 34 -13.42 2.26 -10.24
CA ALA A 34 -14.38 1.65 -11.18
C ALA A 34 -14.50 0.14 -10.99
N ASN A 35 -13.44 -0.51 -10.49
CA ASN A 35 -13.41 -1.94 -10.17
C ASN A 35 -13.72 -2.21 -8.68
N ASN A 36 -14.32 -1.25 -7.97
CA ASN A 36 -14.71 -1.34 -6.54
C ASN A 36 -13.53 -1.68 -5.60
N LEU A 37 -12.31 -1.37 -6.00
CA LEU A 37 -11.12 -1.56 -5.19
C LEU A 37 -10.72 -0.24 -4.52
N SER A 38 -10.51 -0.30 -3.23
CA SER A 38 -9.95 0.81 -2.47
C SER A 38 -8.42 0.74 -2.51
N MET A 39 -7.75 1.86 -2.84
CA MET A 39 -6.29 2.00 -2.70
C MET A 39 -5.87 1.95 -1.22
N LEU A 40 -6.82 2.17 -0.30
CA LEU A 40 -6.64 2.05 1.14
C LEU A 40 -6.90 0.62 1.65
N GLY A 41 -7.45 -0.29 0.83
CA GLY A 41 -7.73 -1.68 1.23
C GLY A 41 -6.47 -2.51 1.53
N GLY A 42 -5.30 -1.99 1.14
CA GLY A 42 -3.99 -2.58 1.43
C GLY A 42 -2.97 -1.54 1.84
N ILE A 43 -3.34 -0.58 2.72
CA ILE A 43 -2.39 0.40 3.27
C ILE A 43 -1.19 -0.38 3.83
N GLY A 44 -0.06 -0.32 3.12
CA GLY A 44 1.15 -1.07 3.46
C GLY A 44 1.75 -0.72 4.82
N CYS A 45 1.26 0.33 5.49
CA CYS A 45 1.65 0.71 6.84
C CYS A 45 0.64 0.32 7.94
N LEU A 46 -0.57 -0.16 7.60
CA LEU A 46 -1.55 -0.59 8.61
C LEU A 46 -1.01 -1.69 9.54
N PRO A 47 -0.28 -2.71 9.03
CA PRO A 47 0.36 -3.69 9.91
C PRO A 47 1.38 -3.07 10.88
N LEU A 48 2.11 -2.03 10.45
CA LEU A 48 3.06 -1.34 11.34
C LEU A 48 2.32 -0.59 12.46
N LEU A 49 1.22 0.10 12.15
CA LEU A 49 0.44 0.85 13.15
C LEU A 49 -0.08 -0.05 14.26
N ILE A 50 -0.59 -1.24 13.91
CA ILE A 50 -1.08 -2.21 14.90
C ILE A 50 0.08 -2.85 15.67
N GLN A 51 1.26 -2.97 15.06
CA GLN A 51 2.44 -3.59 15.67
C GLN A 51 3.12 -2.68 16.72
N MET A 52 3.11 -1.35 16.54
CA MET A 52 3.83 -0.43 17.43
C MET A 52 3.43 -0.54 18.91
N PRO A 53 2.13 -0.62 19.29
CA PRO A 53 1.74 -0.81 20.69
C PRO A 53 2.27 -2.11 21.30
N ILE A 54 2.23 -3.20 20.54
CA ILE A 54 2.70 -4.53 20.99
C ILE A 54 4.20 -4.50 21.21
N PHE A 55 4.95 -3.92 20.27
CA PHE A 55 6.40 -3.76 20.38
C PHE A 55 6.77 -2.91 21.61
N SER A 56 6.13 -1.74 21.77
CA SER A 56 6.39 -0.86 22.91
C SER A 56 6.16 -1.58 24.24
N ALA A 57 5.03 -2.29 24.38
CA ALA A 57 4.72 -3.04 25.59
C ALA A 57 5.84 -4.07 25.90
N LEU A 58 6.22 -4.89 24.91
CA LEU A 58 7.30 -5.87 25.08
C LEU A 58 8.65 -5.22 25.43
N PHE A 59 8.98 -4.11 24.78
CA PHE A 59 10.23 -3.38 25.04
C PHE A 59 10.29 -2.84 26.47
N PHE A 60 9.24 -2.13 26.92
CA PHE A 60 9.20 -1.58 28.26
C PHE A 60 9.16 -2.68 29.33
N THR A 61 8.39 -3.75 29.10
CA THR A 61 8.34 -4.89 30.02
C THR A 61 9.69 -5.60 30.14
N ALA A 62 10.35 -5.90 29.02
CA ALA A 62 11.65 -6.56 29.03
C ALA A 62 12.74 -5.71 29.70
N ARG A 63 12.62 -4.37 29.64
CA ARG A 63 13.66 -3.45 30.11
C ARG A 63 13.48 -2.95 31.54
N PHE A 64 12.23 -2.79 32.00
CA PHE A 64 11.92 -2.06 33.23
C PHE A 64 11.07 -2.85 34.23
N THR A 65 10.59 -4.05 33.89
CA THR A 65 9.84 -4.88 34.85
C THR A 65 10.81 -5.65 35.75
N PRO A 66 10.77 -5.43 37.08
CA PRO A 66 11.57 -6.19 38.02
C PRO A 66 11.34 -7.69 37.89
N GLY A 67 12.40 -8.48 37.94
CA GLY A 67 12.34 -9.94 37.77
C GLY A 67 12.34 -10.41 36.31
N ILE A 68 11.92 -9.60 35.34
CA ILE A 68 12.04 -9.92 33.90
C ILE A 68 13.37 -9.44 33.34
N GLU A 69 13.85 -8.27 33.75
CA GLU A 69 15.13 -7.72 33.29
C GLU A 69 16.34 -8.61 33.63
N SER A 70 16.25 -9.38 34.72
CA SER A 70 17.27 -10.33 35.17
C SER A 70 16.93 -11.78 34.83
N ALA A 71 15.75 -12.04 34.26
CA ALA A 71 15.33 -13.39 33.90
C ALA A 71 16.26 -13.99 32.85
N THR A 72 16.48 -15.28 32.98
CA THR A 72 17.34 -16.05 32.08
C THR A 72 16.50 -17.07 31.31
N PHE A 73 16.71 -17.15 30.00
CA PHE A 73 16.06 -18.10 29.09
C PHE A 73 17.11 -18.82 28.25
N PHE A 74 17.17 -20.15 28.33
CA PHE A 74 18.24 -20.96 27.72
C PHE A 74 19.66 -20.43 28.03
N GLY A 75 19.88 -19.92 29.25
CA GLY A 75 21.17 -19.36 29.66
C GLY A 75 21.44 -17.92 29.20
N MET A 76 20.51 -17.28 28.47
CA MET A 76 20.62 -15.88 28.05
C MET A 76 19.77 -14.96 28.93
N ASN A 77 20.32 -13.83 29.36
CA ASN A 77 19.56 -12.81 30.08
C ASN A 77 18.64 -12.05 29.12
N LEU A 78 17.36 -11.95 29.46
CA LEU A 78 16.32 -11.35 28.61
C LEU A 78 16.34 -9.81 28.59
N GLY A 79 16.84 -9.17 29.64
CA GLY A 79 16.98 -7.71 29.72
C GLY A 79 18.23 -7.16 29.02
N GLN A 80 19.23 -8.02 28.76
CA GLN A 80 20.48 -7.65 28.08
C GLN A 80 20.44 -7.93 26.58
N ARG A 81 21.38 -7.36 25.82
CA ARG A 81 21.50 -7.57 24.37
C ARG A 81 22.07 -8.97 24.06
N SER A 82 21.60 -9.59 22.99
CA SER A 82 22.12 -10.90 22.51
C SER A 82 22.40 -10.87 21.01
N ILE A 83 23.68 -10.85 20.63
CA ILE A 83 24.11 -10.86 19.22
C ILE A 83 23.69 -12.14 18.51
N ALA A 84 23.70 -13.28 19.23
CA ALA A 84 23.22 -14.55 18.68
C ALA A 84 21.75 -14.44 18.22
N LEU A 85 20.88 -13.88 19.05
CA LEU A 85 19.48 -13.67 18.68
C LEU A 85 19.31 -12.65 17.55
N VAL A 86 20.14 -11.61 17.49
CA VAL A 86 20.10 -10.63 16.38
C VAL A 86 20.38 -11.31 15.04
N ILE A 87 21.39 -12.18 14.98
CA ILE A 87 21.73 -12.93 13.76
C ILE A 87 20.58 -13.86 13.39
N VAL A 88 20.04 -14.62 14.35
CA VAL A 88 18.93 -15.54 14.10
C VAL A 88 17.68 -14.80 13.64
N ALA A 89 17.34 -13.66 14.25
CA ALA A 89 16.21 -12.83 13.84
C ALA A 89 16.41 -12.31 12.40
N GLY A 90 17.60 -11.78 12.09
CA GLY A 90 17.94 -11.32 10.74
C GLY A 90 17.77 -12.44 9.70
N LEU A 91 18.31 -13.62 9.97
CA LEU A 91 18.17 -14.78 9.08
C LEU A 91 16.71 -15.23 8.93
N ALA A 92 15.92 -15.23 10.00
CA ALA A 92 14.52 -15.58 9.97
C ALA A 92 13.72 -14.63 9.06
N TYR A 93 13.91 -13.31 9.18
CA TYR A 93 13.19 -12.34 8.34
C TYR A 93 13.71 -12.30 6.90
N VAL A 94 15.00 -12.55 6.67
CA VAL A 94 15.52 -12.76 5.32
C VAL A 94 14.85 -13.98 4.67
N ALA A 95 14.82 -15.12 5.37
CA ALA A 95 14.16 -16.34 4.89
C ALA A 95 12.66 -16.11 4.63
N GLN A 96 11.96 -15.47 5.56
CA GLN A 96 10.53 -15.12 5.42
C GLN A 96 10.29 -14.26 4.17
N SER A 97 11.15 -13.28 3.93
CA SER A 97 11.07 -12.41 2.76
C SER A 97 11.31 -13.18 1.45
N PHE A 98 12.28 -14.10 1.42
CA PHE A 98 12.48 -15.00 0.28
C PHE A 98 11.28 -15.90 0.01
N ILE A 99 10.70 -16.52 1.06
CA ILE A 99 9.51 -17.36 0.93
C ILE A 99 8.34 -16.55 0.37
N SER A 100 8.19 -15.30 0.78
CA SER A 100 7.11 -14.40 0.32
C SER A 100 7.12 -14.18 -1.21
N MET A 101 8.31 -14.22 -1.83
CA MET A 101 8.51 -13.98 -3.26
C MET A 101 8.29 -15.22 -4.14
N ILE A 102 8.04 -16.39 -3.54
CA ILE A 102 7.76 -17.61 -4.30
C ILE A 102 6.47 -17.39 -5.12
N GLY A 103 6.58 -17.60 -6.43
CA GLY A 103 5.46 -17.43 -7.38
C GLY A 103 5.14 -15.99 -7.78
N VAL A 104 6.01 -15.02 -7.47
CA VAL A 104 5.90 -13.62 -7.94
C VAL A 104 6.66 -13.43 -9.28
N PRO A 105 6.08 -12.79 -10.30
CA PRO A 105 6.76 -12.48 -11.56
C PRO A 105 8.00 -11.59 -11.40
N ALA A 106 8.97 -11.70 -12.31
CA ALA A 106 10.25 -10.97 -12.24
C ALA A 106 10.08 -9.43 -12.24
N ASP A 107 9.16 -8.91 -13.05
CA ASP A 107 8.90 -7.48 -13.15
C ASP A 107 8.39 -6.89 -11.83
N GLN A 108 7.52 -7.64 -11.14
CA GLN A 108 6.99 -7.25 -9.83
C GLN A 108 8.04 -7.42 -8.72
N LYS A 109 8.92 -8.43 -8.81
CA LYS A 109 10.02 -8.63 -7.85
C LYS A 109 10.97 -7.43 -7.81
N LYS A 110 11.25 -6.78 -8.94
CA LYS A 110 12.16 -5.61 -8.98
C LYS A 110 11.66 -4.46 -8.09
N GLN A 111 10.35 -4.18 -8.12
CA GLN A 111 9.74 -3.16 -7.28
C GLN A 111 9.72 -3.57 -5.80
N MET A 112 9.49 -4.86 -5.51
CA MET A 112 9.43 -5.37 -4.13
C MET A 112 10.81 -5.60 -3.50
N ARG A 113 11.89 -5.66 -4.29
CA ARG A 113 13.24 -6.01 -3.83
C ARG A 113 13.80 -5.03 -2.80
N SER A 114 13.55 -3.73 -2.98
CA SER A 114 13.96 -2.72 -2.00
C SER A 114 13.30 -2.97 -0.64
N MET A 115 11.99 -3.22 -0.64
CA MET A 115 11.23 -3.52 0.58
C MET A 115 11.67 -4.83 1.25
N MET A 116 12.04 -5.84 0.45
CA MET A 116 12.57 -7.11 0.97
C MET A 116 13.88 -6.94 1.74
N ILE A 117 14.75 -6.02 1.33
CA ILE A 117 16.06 -5.82 1.97
C ILE A 117 15.93 -4.88 3.17
N ILE A 118 15.13 -3.83 3.02
CA ILE A 118 14.97 -2.80 4.05
C ILE A 118 14.32 -3.38 5.31
N SER A 119 13.28 -4.20 5.19
CA SER A 119 12.55 -4.70 6.36
C SER A 119 13.42 -5.56 7.31
N PRO A 120 14.15 -6.60 6.84
CA PRO A 120 15.05 -7.37 7.71
C PRO A 120 16.22 -6.53 8.24
N MET A 121 16.72 -5.58 7.46
CA MET A 121 17.78 -4.67 7.90
C MET A 121 17.33 -3.79 9.07
N MET A 122 16.10 -3.27 9.01
CA MET A 122 15.51 -2.50 10.11
C MET A 122 15.35 -3.36 11.38
N ILE A 123 14.89 -4.60 11.23
CA ILE A 123 14.77 -5.52 12.37
C ILE A 123 16.14 -5.77 13.02
N VAL A 124 17.18 -6.04 12.23
CA VAL A 124 18.55 -6.22 12.74
C VAL A 124 19.04 -4.95 13.44
N PHE A 125 18.88 -3.78 12.82
CA PHE A 125 19.31 -2.51 13.40
C PHE A 125 18.65 -2.24 14.76
N VAL A 126 17.33 -2.41 14.87
CA VAL A 126 16.63 -2.22 16.16
C VAL A 126 16.99 -3.31 17.16
N SER A 127 17.22 -4.55 16.71
CA SER A 127 17.60 -5.67 17.58
C SER A 127 18.97 -5.49 18.22
N ILE A 128 19.92 -4.80 17.57
CA ILE A 128 21.26 -4.54 18.14
C ILE A 128 21.18 -3.67 19.40
N SER A 129 20.23 -2.73 19.45
CA SER A 129 20.07 -1.84 20.60
C SER A 129 19.05 -2.35 21.64
N SER A 130 18.25 -3.34 21.28
CA SER A 130 17.12 -3.84 22.09
C SER A 130 17.50 -4.96 23.08
N PRO A 131 16.71 -5.16 24.16
CA PRO A 131 16.83 -6.33 25.03
C PRO A 131 16.60 -7.65 24.28
N ALA A 132 17.24 -8.73 24.72
CA ALA A 132 17.15 -10.06 24.14
C ALA A 132 15.71 -10.60 24.15
N GLY A 133 14.87 -10.24 25.12
CA GLY A 133 13.46 -10.59 25.12
C GLY A 133 12.70 -10.05 23.92
N VAL A 134 13.01 -8.83 23.49
CA VAL A 134 12.43 -8.21 22.29
C VAL A 134 12.94 -8.88 21.03
N THR A 135 14.25 -9.17 20.97
CA THR A 135 14.83 -9.87 19.81
C THR A 135 14.33 -11.31 19.70
N LEU A 136 14.11 -12.00 20.81
CA LEU A 136 13.52 -13.33 20.88
C LEU A 136 12.09 -13.32 20.32
N TYR A 137 11.30 -12.30 20.65
CA TYR A 137 9.98 -12.10 20.05
C TYR A 137 10.04 -12.06 18.52
N TRP A 138 11.01 -11.32 17.95
CA TRP A 138 11.20 -11.31 16.50
C TRP A 138 11.68 -12.64 15.93
N VAL A 139 12.53 -13.39 16.63
CA VAL A 139 12.90 -14.75 16.19
C VAL A 139 11.66 -15.63 16.05
N VAL A 140 10.83 -15.70 17.10
CA VAL A 140 9.62 -16.53 17.09
C VAL A 140 8.62 -16.03 16.05
N GLY A 141 8.42 -14.72 15.97
CA GLY A 141 7.54 -14.09 14.97
C GLY A 141 8.00 -14.35 13.52
N GLY A 142 9.30 -14.29 13.26
CA GLY A 142 9.89 -14.63 11.96
C GLY A 142 9.68 -16.10 11.59
N LEU A 143 9.84 -17.03 12.53
CA LEU A 143 9.58 -18.45 12.32
C LEU A 143 8.10 -18.72 12.01
N ILE A 144 7.18 -18.17 12.81
CA ILE A 144 5.74 -18.27 12.56
C ILE A 144 5.39 -17.64 11.22
N GLY A 145 5.97 -16.47 10.92
CA GLY A 145 5.80 -15.76 9.67
C GLY A 145 6.27 -16.58 8.46
N CYS A 146 7.41 -17.26 8.55
CA CYS A 146 7.87 -18.20 7.52
C CYS A 146 6.84 -19.30 7.26
N ILE A 147 6.35 -19.94 8.33
CA ILE A 147 5.36 -21.02 8.23
C ILE A 147 4.06 -20.50 7.61
N GLN A 148 3.52 -19.39 8.13
CA GLN A 148 2.31 -18.76 7.61
C GLN A 148 2.47 -18.37 6.12
N THR A 149 3.61 -17.76 5.76
CA THR A 149 3.88 -17.32 4.40
C THR A 149 4.00 -18.52 3.47
N PHE A 150 4.63 -19.61 3.91
CA PHE A 150 4.70 -20.85 3.16
C PHE A 150 3.31 -21.44 2.91
N ILE A 151 2.49 -21.58 3.96
CA ILE A 151 1.10 -22.06 3.87
C ILE A 151 0.31 -21.18 2.90
N THR A 152 0.40 -19.85 3.04
CA THR A 152 -0.32 -18.90 2.19
C THR A 152 0.12 -19.00 0.73
N ASN A 153 1.43 -19.09 0.48
CA ASN A 153 1.97 -19.10 -0.87
C ASN A 153 1.76 -20.42 -1.61
N VAL A 154 1.82 -21.55 -0.90
CA VAL A 154 1.73 -22.88 -1.50
C VAL A 154 0.29 -23.39 -1.52
N LEU A 155 -0.48 -23.19 -0.44
CA LEU A 155 -1.83 -23.76 -0.32
C LEU A 155 -2.94 -22.78 -0.70
N MET A 156 -2.85 -21.51 -0.29
CA MET A 156 -3.94 -20.54 -0.50
C MET A 156 -3.85 -19.88 -1.88
N LYS A 157 -2.67 -19.41 -2.31
CA LYS A 157 -2.52 -18.72 -3.60
C LYS A 157 -3.07 -19.50 -4.81
N PRO A 158 -2.89 -20.82 -4.95
CA PRO A 158 -3.47 -21.55 -6.08
C PRO A 158 -5.00 -21.55 -6.06
N ARG A 159 -5.63 -21.68 -4.88
CA ARG A 159 -7.09 -21.63 -4.73
C ARG A 159 -7.65 -20.24 -5.02
N ILE A 160 -6.99 -19.21 -4.48
CA ILE A 160 -7.36 -17.81 -4.70
C ILE A 160 -7.21 -17.45 -6.19
N LYS A 161 -6.12 -17.84 -6.86
CA LYS A 161 -5.95 -17.61 -8.30
C LYS A 161 -7.06 -18.26 -9.13
N LYS A 162 -7.52 -19.45 -8.76
CA LYS A 162 -8.65 -20.13 -9.43
C LYS A 162 -9.97 -19.39 -9.20
N GLN A 163 -10.23 -18.90 -7.99
CA GLN A 163 -11.42 -18.11 -7.68
C GLN A 163 -11.41 -16.78 -8.44
N ILE A 164 -10.29 -16.07 -8.43
CA ILE A 164 -10.11 -14.83 -9.20
C ILE A 164 -10.30 -15.09 -10.70
N ALA A 165 -9.77 -16.19 -11.24
CA ALA A 165 -9.94 -16.51 -12.65
C ALA A 165 -11.42 -16.71 -13.02
N LYS A 166 -12.20 -17.40 -12.16
CA LYS A 166 -13.65 -17.56 -12.35
C LYS A 166 -14.41 -16.24 -12.21
N GLU A 167 -14.11 -15.46 -11.17
CA GLU A 167 -14.73 -14.14 -10.99
C GLU A 167 -14.38 -13.18 -12.14
N MET A 168 -13.19 -13.26 -12.71
CA MET A 168 -12.78 -12.46 -13.87
C MET A 168 -13.48 -12.91 -15.16
N GLU A 169 -13.88 -14.17 -15.26
CA GLU A 169 -14.64 -14.72 -16.38
C GLU A 169 -16.12 -14.29 -16.29
N GLU A 170 -16.68 -14.28 -15.09
CA GLU A 170 -18.06 -13.85 -14.82
C GLU A 170 -18.22 -12.31 -14.78
N ASN A 171 -17.23 -11.59 -14.26
CA ASN A 171 -17.23 -10.15 -14.08
C ASN A 171 -15.93 -9.54 -14.66
N PRO A 172 -15.86 -9.32 -15.98
CA PRO A 172 -14.68 -8.76 -16.59
C PRO A 172 -14.39 -7.35 -16.02
N PRO A 173 -13.11 -7.02 -15.79
CA PRO A 173 -12.72 -5.71 -15.29
C PRO A 173 -13.23 -4.57 -16.17
N LYS A 174 -13.87 -3.56 -15.58
CA LYS A 174 -14.38 -2.40 -16.32
C LYS A 174 -13.22 -1.63 -16.94
N THR A 175 -13.30 -1.38 -18.25
CA THR A 175 -12.34 -0.58 -19.03
C THR A 175 -12.62 0.91 -18.88
N VAL A 176 -11.68 1.63 -18.27
CA VAL A 176 -11.81 3.06 -17.96
C VAL A 176 -10.66 3.89 -18.50
N VAL A 177 -9.49 3.27 -18.74
CA VAL A 177 -8.30 3.97 -19.26
C VAL A 177 -7.93 3.44 -20.65
N THR A 178 -7.85 4.35 -21.61
CA THR A 178 -7.35 4.11 -22.98
C THR A 178 -5.89 4.56 -23.09
N GLU A 179 -5.12 3.88 -23.94
CA GLU A 179 -3.72 4.23 -24.22
C GLU A 179 -3.66 5.59 -24.94
N ARG A 180 -2.96 6.58 -24.37
CA ARG A 180 -2.70 7.85 -25.10
C ARG A 180 -1.65 7.58 -26.17
N LYS A 181 -2.03 7.80 -27.43
CA LYS A 181 -1.13 7.59 -28.57
C LYS A 181 -0.06 8.67 -28.71
N ASP A 182 -0.29 9.92 -28.31
CA ASP A 182 0.71 10.98 -28.48
C ASP A 182 0.66 12.04 -27.37
N VAL A 183 1.85 12.51 -26.96
CA VAL A 183 2.08 13.70 -26.13
C VAL A 183 2.12 14.92 -27.06
N THR A 184 0.94 15.39 -27.47
CA THR A 184 0.78 16.77 -27.90
C THR A 184 -0.41 17.33 -27.13
N PRO A 185 -0.29 18.48 -26.44
CA PRO A 185 -1.42 19.05 -25.73
C PRO A 185 -2.53 19.35 -26.73
N GLU A 186 -3.65 18.64 -26.64
CA GLU A 186 -4.90 19.09 -27.24
C GLU A 186 -5.32 20.35 -26.48
N THR A 187 -4.92 21.50 -27.02
CA THR A 187 -5.53 22.78 -26.72
C THR A 187 -7.05 22.59 -26.82
N GLU A 188 -7.75 22.76 -25.71
CA GLU A 188 -9.21 22.76 -25.64
C GLU A 188 -9.79 23.58 -26.79
N THR A 189 -10.23 22.91 -27.85
CA THR A 189 -10.84 23.59 -28.99
C THR A 189 -12.22 22.98 -29.24
N LYS A 190 -13.21 23.76 -28.79
CA LYS A 190 -14.62 23.80 -29.21
C LYS A 190 -15.55 22.71 -28.66
N GLN A 191 -16.41 23.13 -27.73
CA GLN A 191 -17.86 23.16 -27.94
C GLN A 191 -18.50 24.40 -27.27
N LYS A 192 -18.33 25.57 -27.88
CA LYS A 192 -19.34 26.64 -27.85
C LYS A 192 -20.13 26.53 -29.15
N LYS A 193 -21.28 25.85 -29.13
CA LYS A 193 -22.28 25.97 -30.19
C LYS A 193 -23.17 27.15 -29.86
N THR A 194 -23.02 28.18 -30.68
CA THR A 194 -23.87 29.35 -30.83
C THR A 194 -25.33 28.93 -31.02
N ALA A 195 -26.22 29.37 -30.14
CA ALA A 195 -27.64 29.50 -30.42
C ALA A 195 -27.95 31.01 -30.47
N GLN A 196 -28.33 31.49 -31.64
CA GLN A 196 -28.79 32.87 -31.90
C GLN A 196 -30.30 33.01 -31.54
N PRO A 197 -30.85 34.23 -31.51
CA PRO A 197 -31.70 34.72 -30.43
C PRO A 197 -33.20 34.47 -30.66
N THR A 198 -33.94 34.25 -29.58
CA THR A 198 -35.39 34.48 -29.57
C THR A 198 -35.74 35.45 -28.46
N ASP A 199 -36.05 36.66 -28.91
CA ASP A 199 -36.69 37.74 -28.19
C ASP A 199 -38.10 37.30 -27.76
N LYS A 200 -38.35 37.19 -26.45
CA LYS A 200 -39.67 37.40 -25.82
C LYS A 200 -39.60 37.39 -24.29
N ASN A 201 -40.20 38.43 -23.71
CA ASN A 201 -40.50 38.66 -22.29
C ASN A 201 -39.40 39.25 -21.39
N ARG A 202 -39.19 40.56 -21.63
CA ARG A 202 -39.02 41.57 -20.57
C ARG A 202 -40.12 41.46 -19.49
N ASN A 203 -39.76 41.89 -18.28
CA ASN A 203 -40.59 42.15 -17.08
C ASN A 203 -40.87 41.00 -16.11
N ARG A 204 -39.87 40.66 -15.27
CA ARG A 204 -40.08 40.18 -13.89
C ARG A 204 -38.93 40.63 -12.97
N ASN A 205 -38.89 41.93 -12.65
CA ASN A 205 -38.35 42.52 -11.39
C ASN A 205 -38.00 44.00 -11.55
N ALA A 206 -38.97 44.80 -11.99
CA ALA A 206 -38.98 46.24 -11.71
C ALA A 206 -40.12 46.47 -10.70
N GLY A 207 -39.75 46.69 -9.44
CA GLY A 207 -40.71 47.02 -8.38
C GLY A 207 -40.57 46.16 -7.15
N LYS A 208 -39.58 46.47 -6.31
CA LYS A 208 -39.62 46.40 -4.83
C LYS A 208 -38.28 46.88 -4.27
N GLN A 209 -37.89 48.08 -4.68
CA GLN A 209 -37.02 48.93 -3.89
C GLN A 209 -37.73 50.28 -3.84
N GLN A 210 -38.57 50.47 -2.82
CA GLN A 210 -38.87 51.79 -2.28
C GLN A 210 -39.60 51.63 -0.95
N GLN A 211 -38.94 52.18 0.08
CA GLN A 211 -39.50 52.90 1.22
C GLN A 211 -40.45 52.16 2.18
N HIS A 212 -40.00 52.04 3.43
CA HIS A 212 -40.61 52.82 4.51
C HIS A 212 -39.55 53.22 5.54
N LYS A 213 -39.22 54.51 5.55
CA LYS A 213 -38.90 55.25 6.77
C LYS A 213 -40.25 55.58 7.42
N ASN A 214 -40.39 55.24 8.70
CA ASN A 214 -40.78 56.12 9.81
C ASN A 214 -40.73 55.30 11.09
#